data_AF-A0A3M5PEV9-F1
#
_entry.id   AF-A0A3M5PEV9-F1
#
_cell.length_a   1.000
_cell.length_b   1.000
_cell.length_c   1.000
_cell.angle_alpha   90.00
_cell.angle_beta   90.00
_cell.angle_gamma   90.00
#
_symmetry.space_group_name_H-M   'P 1'
#
loop_
_entity.id
_entity.type
_entity.pdbx_description
1 polymer ?
#
loop_
_entity_poly.entity_id
_entity_poly.type
_entity_poly.pdbx_seq_one_letter_code
_entity_poly.pdbx_strand_id
1 'polypeptide(L)'
;MTKTELQTLIFSVKKYLTIIFFLCLSGFLIHAYLHKPEFPSEIVLTQDFIPGQSIYLVQDARDPDEPKRLRFYVNDGGGRSNEAMRVRLGKTPPFLVSDTDLKDVVIQHVSNGLHIKLKGAVSNYQSNLYLEDGDTYTTYRVSLEQVETRPPLPSGR
;
A
#
# COMPACT_ATOMS: atom_id res chain seq x y z
N MET A 1 13.63 -63.37 -10.90
CA MET A 1 14.15 -61.99 -10.99
C MET A 1 15.56 -61.99 -10.44
N THR A 2 16.55 -61.64 -11.26
CA THR A 2 17.97 -61.69 -10.87
C THR A 2 18.35 -60.45 -10.06
N LYS A 3 19.40 -60.55 -9.23
CA LYS A 3 19.86 -59.45 -8.35
C LYS A 3 20.19 -58.17 -9.14
N THR A 4 20.65 -58.33 -10.37
CA THR A 4 21.01 -57.27 -11.31
C THR A 4 19.77 -56.53 -11.85
N GLU A 5 18.70 -57.25 -12.19
CA GLU A 5 17.42 -56.67 -12.63
C GLU A 5 16.70 -55.90 -11.51
N LEU A 6 16.83 -56.38 -10.26
CA LEU A 6 16.29 -55.68 -9.10
C LEU A 6 17.03 -54.36 -8.85
N GLN A 7 18.36 -54.34 -9.02
CA GLN A 7 19.15 -53.12 -8.85
C GLN A 7 18.88 -52.06 -9.91
N THR A 8 18.72 -52.46 -11.18
CA THR A 8 18.36 -51.52 -12.26
C THR A 8 16.93 -50.99 -12.12
N LEU A 9 15.99 -51.81 -11.63
CA LEU A 9 14.64 -51.36 -11.29
C LEU A 9 14.67 -50.32 -10.17
N ILE A 10 15.36 -50.60 -9.06
CA ILE A 10 15.48 -49.67 -7.91
C ILE A 10 16.11 -48.34 -8.34
N PHE A 11 17.16 -48.40 -9.17
CA PHE A 11 17.82 -47.20 -9.68
C PHE A 11 16.88 -46.35 -10.55
N SER A 12 16.14 -46.99 -11.45
CA SER A 12 15.18 -46.33 -12.32
C SER A 12 14.04 -45.70 -11.50
N VAL A 13 13.48 -46.43 -10.53
CA VAL A 13 12.41 -45.95 -9.63
C VAL A 13 12.88 -44.74 -8.81
N LYS A 14 14.09 -44.79 -8.24
CA LYS A 14 14.66 -43.63 -7.52
C LYS A 14 14.82 -42.41 -8.42
N LYS A 15 15.25 -42.59 -9.67
CA LYS A 15 15.39 -41.51 -10.64
C LYS A 15 14.03 -40.86 -10.94
N TYR A 16 12.98 -41.66 -11.19
CA TYR A 16 11.63 -41.13 -11.44
C TYR A 16 11.04 -40.43 -10.21
N LEU A 17 11.21 -40.99 -9.01
CA LEU A 17 10.80 -40.34 -7.75
C LEU A 17 11.48 -38.99 -7.56
N THR A 18 12.78 -38.90 -7.88
CA THR A 18 13.54 -37.65 -7.77
C THR A 18 13.00 -36.60 -8.75
N ILE A 19 12.72 -37.00 -10.00
CA ILE A 19 12.14 -36.12 -11.02
C ILE A 19 10.75 -35.61 -10.60
N ILE A 20 9.88 -36.51 -10.10
CA ILE A 20 8.55 -36.14 -9.62
C ILE A 20 8.66 -35.17 -8.43
N PHE A 21 9.57 -35.43 -7.49
CA PHE A 21 9.81 -34.53 -6.37
C PHE A 21 10.21 -33.12 -6.82
N PHE A 22 11.14 -33.00 -7.77
CA PHE A 22 11.52 -31.69 -8.31
C PHE A 22 10.39 -30.99 -9.08
N LEU A 23 9.58 -31.75 -9.82
CA LEU A 23 8.38 -31.22 -10.47
C LEU A 23 7.38 -30.68 -9.44
N CYS A 24 7.06 -31.45 -8.41
CA CYS A 24 6.18 -31.01 -7.32
C CYS A 24 6.76 -29.80 -6.58
N LEU A 25 8.06 -29.79 -6.29
CA LEU A 25 8.72 -28.67 -5.62
C LEU A 25 8.67 -27.41 -6.47
N SER A 26 8.94 -27.51 -7.78
CA SER A 26 8.82 -26.37 -8.70
C SER A 26 7.39 -25.85 -8.78
N GLY A 27 6.40 -26.74 -8.87
CA GLY A 27 4.98 -26.36 -8.86
C GLY A 27 4.57 -25.66 -7.57
N PHE A 28 5.04 -26.16 -6.42
CA PHE A 28 4.82 -25.52 -5.12
C PHE A 28 5.47 -24.14 -5.04
N LEU A 29 6.71 -23.99 -5.49
CA LEU A 29 7.40 -22.69 -5.50
C LEU A 29 6.71 -21.68 -6.41
N ILE A 30 6.26 -22.09 -7.59
CA ILE A 30 5.48 -21.24 -8.50
C ILE A 30 4.15 -20.84 -7.86
N HIS A 31 3.44 -21.79 -7.24
CA HIS A 31 2.20 -21.50 -6.53
C HIS A 31 2.43 -20.53 -5.38
N ALA A 32 3.46 -20.76 -4.56
CA ALA A 32 3.80 -19.90 -3.42
C ALA A 32 4.22 -18.50 -3.88
N TYR A 33 4.89 -18.39 -5.03
CA TYR A 33 5.24 -17.11 -5.63
C TYR A 33 4.02 -16.37 -6.20
N LEU A 34 3.07 -17.08 -6.81
CA LEU A 34 1.84 -16.50 -7.36
C LEU A 34 0.80 -16.13 -6.30
N HIS A 35 0.74 -16.90 -5.20
CA HIS A 35 -0.20 -16.71 -4.10
C HIS A 35 0.52 -16.16 -2.86
N LYS A 36 1.48 -15.26 -3.07
CA LYS A 36 2.08 -14.56 -1.94
C LYS A 36 0.99 -13.87 -1.13
N PRO A 37 1.04 -13.95 0.21
CA PRO A 37 0.06 -13.27 1.04
C PRO A 37 0.29 -11.77 0.93
N GLU A 38 -0.58 -11.10 0.18
CA GLU A 38 -0.66 -9.64 0.18
C GLU A 38 -1.26 -9.19 1.52
N PHE A 39 -0.63 -8.21 2.18
CA PHE A 39 -1.31 -7.53 3.28
C PHE A 39 -2.48 -6.76 2.68
N PRO A 40 -3.72 -6.87 3.19
CA PRO A 40 -4.83 -6.08 2.67
C PRO A 40 -4.63 -4.60 3.00
N SER A 41 -5.15 -3.69 2.17
CA SER A 41 -5.12 -2.26 2.50
C SER A 41 -5.82 -1.99 3.82
N GLU A 42 -5.24 -1.09 4.61
CA GLU A 42 -5.71 -0.78 5.96
C GLU A 42 -5.83 0.73 6.16
N ILE A 43 -6.90 1.17 6.84
CA ILE A 43 -7.04 2.56 7.27
C ILE A 43 -6.18 2.71 8.52
N VAL A 44 -5.05 3.40 8.40
CA VAL A 44 -4.05 3.53 9.46
C VAL A 44 -4.23 4.80 10.30
N LEU A 45 -4.95 5.80 9.77
CA LEU A 45 -5.31 7.01 10.50
C LEU A 45 -6.64 7.57 9.97
N THR A 46 -7.48 8.00 10.89
CA THR A 46 -8.67 8.81 10.61
C THR A 46 -8.58 10.07 11.45
N GLN A 47 -8.74 11.23 10.83
CA GLN A 47 -8.71 12.53 11.51
C GLN A 47 -9.86 13.40 11.01
N ASP A 48 -10.61 14.02 11.91
CA ASP A 48 -11.67 14.94 11.55
C ASP A 48 -11.12 16.19 10.85
N PHE A 49 -11.83 16.64 9.83
CA PHE A 49 -11.40 17.79 9.02
C PHE A 49 -12.41 18.94 9.12
N ILE A 50 -13.60 18.73 8.58
CA ILE A 50 -14.71 19.68 8.63
C ILE A 50 -15.97 18.94 9.09
N PRO A 51 -17.04 19.63 9.53
CA PRO A 51 -18.26 18.97 9.95
C PRO A 51 -18.76 17.95 8.92
N GLY A 52 -18.82 16.68 9.31
CA GLY A 52 -19.28 15.59 8.45
C GLY A 52 -18.22 14.97 7.53
N GLN A 53 -16.99 15.49 7.48
CA GLN A 53 -15.90 14.92 6.67
C GLN A 53 -14.62 14.69 7.48
N SER A 54 -13.96 13.58 7.16
CA SER A 54 -12.72 13.17 7.80
C SER A 54 -11.67 12.85 6.74
N ILE A 55 -10.41 13.03 7.12
CA ILE A 55 -9.24 12.62 6.37
C ILE A 55 -8.92 11.18 6.76
N TYR A 56 -8.73 10.35 5.74
CA TYR A 56 -8.35 8.95 5.90
C TYR A 56 -6.98 8.73 5.25
N LEU A 57 -6.09 8.09 6.01
CA LEU A 57 -4.83 7.56 5.48
C LEU A 57 -4.99 6.06 5.35
N VAL A 58 -4.81 5.59 4.12
CA VAL A 58 -4.83 4.17 3.79
C VAL A 58 -3.42 3.76 3.46
N GLN A 59 -2.94 2.74 4.15
CA GLN A 59 -1.74 2.03 3.75
C GLN A 59 -2.13 0.99 2.70
N ASP A 60 -1.49 1.04 1.54
CA ASP A 60 -1.79 0.11 0.45
C ASP A 60 -1.45 -1.33 0.82
N ALA A 61 -2.23 -2.23 0.23
CA ALA A 61 -1.88 -3.62 0.15
C ALA A 61 -0.54 -3.78 -0.56
N ARG A 62 0.38 -4.51 0.06
CA ARG A 62 1.75 -4.64 -0.45
C ARG A 62 2.40 -5.91 0.04
N ASP A 63 3.43 -6.32 -0.69
CA ASP A 63 4.38 -7.31 -0.21
C ASP A 63 5.20 -6.77 0.98
N PRO A 64 5.67 -7.65 1.89
CA PRO A 64 6.54 -7.26 3.00
C PRO A 64 7.80 -6.49 2.56
N ASP A 65 8.31 -6.82 1.37
CA ASP A 65 9.57 -6.32 0.80
C ASP A 65 9.41 -5.01 0.02
N GLU A 66 8.18 -4.57 -0.24
CA GLU A 66 7.92 -3.31 -0.94
C GLU A 66 7.98 -2.11 0.03
N PRO A 67 8.31 -0.90 -0.45
CA PRO A 67 8.24 0.33 0.36
C PRO A 67 6.79 0.66 0.76
N LYS A 68 6.60 1.36 1.89
CA LYS A 68 5.23 1.71 2.35
C LYS A 68 4.69 2.77 1.42
N ARG A 69 3.42 2.68 1.07
CA ARG A 69 2.71 3.73 0.34
C ARG A 69 1.47 4.12 1.12
N LEU A 70 1.37 5.41 1.39
CA LEU A 70 0.23 6.02 2.04
C LEU A 70 -0.57 6.81 1.00
N ARG A 71 -1.88 6.56 1.02
CA ARG A 71 -2.87 7.27 0.22
C ARG A 71 -3.76 8.08 1.14
N PHE A 72 -3.95 9.34 0.79
CA PHE A 72 -4.74 10.28 1.56
C PHE A 72 -6.05 10.55 0.84
N TYR A 73 -7.13 10.51 1.61
CA TYR A 73 -8.48 10.71 1.14
C TYR A 73 -9.23 11.67 2.04
N VAL A 74 -10.18 12.40 1.46
CA VAL A 74 -11.23 13.07 2.22
C VAL A 74 -12.54 12.40 1.84
N ASN A 75 -13.33 12.04 2.85
CA ASN A 75 -14.62 11.41 2.65
C ASN A 75 -15.53 11.69 3.84
N ASP A 76 -16.82 11.43 3.68
CA ASP A 76 -17.81 11.65 4.73
C ASP A 76 -17.47 10.76 5.94
N GLY A 77 -17.37 11.38 7.12
CA GLY A 77 -17.09 10.73 8.41
C GLY A 77 -18.27 9.92 8.97
N GLY A 78 -19.37 9.81 8.22
CA GLY A 78 -20.64 9.33 8.72
C GLY A 78 -20.70 7.82 8.97
N GLY A 79 -20.34 7.38 10.19
CA GLY A 79 -20.86 6.19 10.89
C GLY A 79 -20.76 4.82 10.20
N ARG A 80 -20.03 4.71 9.09
CA ARG A 80 -19.84 3.45 8.35
C ARG A 80 -18.78 2.59 9.02
N SER A 81 -18.88 1.27 8.87
CA SER A 81 -17.83 0.36 9.30
C SER A 81 -16.53 0.59 8.52
N ASN A 82 -15.38 0.25 9.12
CA ASN A 82 -14.08 0.41 8.48
C ASN A 82 -13.98 -0.37 7.15
N GLU A 83 -14.64 -1.53 7.05
CA GLU A 83 -14.67 -2.35 5.83
C GLU A 83 -15.43 -1.64 4.71
N ALA A 84 -16.59 -1.07 5.01
CA ALA A 84 -17.39 -0.30 4.05
C ALA A 84 -16.65 0.97 3.61
N MET A 85 -15.97 1.64 4.54
CA MET A 85 -15.14 2.80 4.23
C MET A 85 -13.98 2.41 3.31
N ARG A 86 -13.27 1.31 3.59
CA ARG A 86 -12.17 0.84 2.74
C ARG A 86 -12.60 0.59 1.30
N VAL A 87 -13.75 -0.03 1.08
CA VAL A 87 -14.30 -0.23 -0.28
C VAL A 87 -14.60 1.11 -0.96
N ARG A 88 -15.12 2.09 -0.22
CA ARG A 88 -15.39 3.44 -0.76
C ARG A 88 -14.09 4.14 -1.15
N LEU A 89 -13.11 4.18 -0.24
CA LEU A 89 -11.80 4.79 -0.48
C LEU A 89 -11.04 4.12 -1.63
N GLY A 90 -11.19 2.82 -1.83
CA GLY A 90 -10.61 2.11 -2.97
C GLY A 90 -11.20 2.51 -4.34
N LYS A 91 -12.41 3.08 -4.36
CA LYS A 91 -13.06 3.61 -5.58
C LYS A 91 -12.87 5.12 -5.74
N THR A 92 -12.53 5.82 -4.67
CA THR A 92 -12.25 7.25 -4.68
C THR A 92 -10.79 7.49 -5.12
N PRO A 93 -10.49 8.48 -5.97
CA PRO A 93 -9.11 8.84 -6.24
C PRO A 93 -8.49 9.51 -4.99
N PRO A 94 -7.27 9.13 -4.56
CA PRO A 94 -6.58 9.81 -3.49
C PRO A 94 -6.13 11.20 -3.94
N PHE A 95 -6.20 12.18 -3.03
CA PHE A 95 -5.72 13.54 -3.31
C PHE A 95 -4.21 13.68 -3.07
N LEU A 96 -3.61 12.77 -2.30
CA LEU A 96 -2.17 12.70 -2.07
C LEU A 96 -1.73 11.24 -1.97
N VAL A 97 -0.61 10.90 -2.60
CA VAL A 97 0.04 9.59 -2.51
C VAL A 97 1.53 9.79 -2.27
N SER A 98 2.06 9.16 -1.23
CA SER A 98 3.46 9.26 -0.85
C SER A 98 4.00 7.93 -0.32
N ASP A 99 5.30 7.70 -0.48
CA ASP A 99 6.00 6.55 0.11
C ASP A 99 6.47 6.78 1.56
N THR A 100 5.97 7.84 2.20
CA THR A 100 6.31 8.21 3.58
C THR A 100 5.78 7.18 4.59
N ASP A 101 6.51 7.00 5.70
CA ASP A 101 6.02 6.28 6.86
C ASP A 101 4.98 7.12 7.62
N LEU A 102 3.99 6.46 8.24
CA LEU A 102 2.94 7.13 9.02
C LEU A 102 3.50 8.01 10.16
N LYS A 103 4.58 7.56 10.82
CA LYS A 103 5.25 8.29 11.91
C LYS A 103 5.83 9.65 11.47
N ASP A 104 6.09 9.80 10.18
CA ASP A 104 6.69 10.99 9.60
C ASP A 104 5.64 11.92 8.97
N VAL A 105 4.36 11.54 9.03
CA VAL A 105 3.24 12.35 8.57
C VAL A 105 2.73 13.24 9.70
N VAL A 106 2.61 14.53 9.41
CA VAL A 106 1.94 15.49 10.29
C VAL A 106 0.86 16.20 9.48
N ILE A 107 -0.39 16.13 9.98
CA ILE A 107 -1.56 16.76 9.36
C ILE A 107 -2.06 17.85 10.31
N GLN A 108 -2.03 19.09 9.84
CA GLN A 108 -2.46 20.25 10.61
C GLN A 108 -3.64 20.92 9.92
N HIS A 109 -4.65 21.24 10.72
CA HIS A 109 -5.75 22.08 10.27
C HIS A 109 -5.28 23.53 10.21
N VAL A 110 -5.51 24.20 9.09
CA VAL A 110 -5.23 25.63 8.89
C VAL A 110 -6.51 26.35 8.46
N SER A 111 -6.53 27.67 8.55
CA SER A 111 -7.74 28.49 8.36
C SER A 111 -8.48 28.29 7.03
N ASN A 112 -7.82 27.77 5.99
CA ASN A 112 -8.42 27.51 4.68
C ASN A 112 -8.07 26.10 4.14
N GLY A 113 -7.92 25.11 5.02
CA GLY A 113 -7.72 23.71 4.62
C GLY A 113 -6.67 22.99 5.46
N LEU A 114 -5.70 22.37 4.79
CA LEU A 114 -4.75 21.45 5.41
C LEU A 114 -3.31 21.83 5.12
N HIS A 115 -2.47 21.65 6.13
CA HIS A 115 -1.03 21.61 5.98
C HIS A 115 -0.54 20.20 6.28
N ILE A 116 0.07 19.57 5.28
CA ILE A 116 0.59 18.21 5.36
C ILE A 116 2.10 18.26 5.24
N LYS A 117 2.78 17.72 6.24
CA LYS A 117 4.23 17.55 6.26
C LYS A 117 4.59 16.08 6.20
N LEU A 118 5.53 15.71 5.35
CA LEU A 118 6.00 14.33 5.16
C LEU A 118 7.47 14.27 4.74
N LYS A 119 8.09 13.09 4.86
CA LYS A 119 9.52 12.85 4.49
C LYS A 119 9.71 11.99 3.23
N GLY A 120 8.62 11.46 2.68
CA GLY A 120 8.66 10.59 1.50
C GLY A 120 8.61 11.35 0.18
N ALA A 121 8.88 10.63 -0.91
CA ALA A 121 8.54 11.06 -2.25
C ALA A 121 7.02 11.13 -2.42
N VAL A 122 6.57 12.10 -3.20
CA VAL A 122 5.16 12.30 -3.52
C VAL A 122 4.94 11.95 -4.99
N SER A 123 4.05 11.00 -5.25
CA SER A 123 3.73 10.54 -6.60
C SER A 123 2.46 11.15 -7.17
N ASN A 124 1.54 11.58 -6.30
CA ASN A 124 0.31 12.27 -6.69
C ASN A 124 -0.03 13.31 -5.63
N TYR A 125 -0.45 14.50 -6.05
CA TYR A 125 -0.81 15.59 -5.15
C TYR A 125 -1.82 16.54 -5.80
N GLN A 126 -2.88 16.83 -5.08
CA GLN A 126 -3.89 17.83 -5.42
C GLN A 126 -3.90 18.89 -4.33
N SER A 127 -3.63 20.14 -4.73
CA SER A 127 -3.62 21.30 -3.83
C SER A 127 -5.01 21.83 -3.49
N ASN A 128 -6.05 21.37 -4.19
CA ASN A 128 -7.43 21.79 -4.00
C ASN A 128 -8.30 20.57 -3.72
N LEU A 129 -9.10 20.67 -2.66
CA LEU A 129 -10.16 19.73 -2.34
C LEU A 129 -11.49 20.43 -2.55
N TYR A 130 -12.31 19.90 -3.46
CA TYR A 130 -13.66 20.38 -3.68
C TYR A 130 -14.60 19.52 -2.85
N LEU A 131 -15.10 20.07 -1.77
CA LEU A 131 -15.91 19.35 -0.79
C LEU A 131 -17.33 19.87 -0.84
N GLU A 132 -18.29 18.94 -0.82
CA GLU A 132 -19.71 19.26 -0.80
C GLU A 132 -20.06 20.06 0.47
N ASP A 133 -20.81 21.14 0.28
CA ASP A 133 -21.31 22.03 1.32
C ASP A 133 -22.75 22.43 0.95
N GLY A 134 -23.69 21.59 1.39
CA GLY A 134 -25.11 21.69 1.01
C GLY A 134 -25.31 21.52 -0.51
N ASP A 135 -25.88 22.54 -1.15
CA ASP A 135 -26.12 22.58 -2.60
C ASP A 135 -24.90 23.07 -3.41
N THR A 136 -23.78 23.35 -2.74
CA THR A 136 -22.57 23.94 -3.36
C THR A 136 -21.31 23.15 -3.03
N TYR A 137 -20.17 23.61 -3.57
CA TYR A 137 -18.86 23.06 -3.24
C TYR A 137 -17.98 24.15 -2.65
N THR A 138 -17.37 23.86 -1.50
CA THR A 138 -16.35 24.70 -0.89
C THR A 138 -14.97 24.16 -1.25
N THR A 139 -14.10 25.06 -1.70
CA THR A 139 -12.72 24.69 -2.06
C THR A 139 -11.79 24.88 -0.88
N TYR A 140 -11.18 23.79 -0.41
CA TYR A 140 -10.16 23.81 0.63
C TYR A 140 -8.77 23.63 0.02
N ARG A 141 -7.80 24.37 0.55
CA ARG A 141 -6.41 24.30 0.08
C ARG A 141 -5.64 23.28 0.89
N VAL A 142 -4.98 22.37 0.19
CA VAL A 142 -3.94 21.51 0.75
C VAL A 142 -2.61 22.18 0.46
N SER A 143 -1.80 22.34 1.50
CA SER A 143 -0.41 22.76 1.41
C SER A 143 0.48 21.59 1.82
N LEU A 144 1.56 21.40 1.10
CA LEU A 144 2.45 20.25 1.25
C LEU A 144 3.87 20.73 1.55
N GLU A 145 4.42 20.28 2.66
CA GLU A 145 5.85 20.42 3.01
C GLU A 145 6.52 19.05 2.93
N GLN A 146 7.37 18.86 1.91
CA GLN A 146 8.18 17.67 1.78
C GLN A 146 9.57 17.92 2.37
N VAL A 147 9.94 17.15 3.38
CA VAL A 147 11.26 17.22 4.02
C VAL A 147 12.19 16.21 3.37
N GLU A 148 13.15 16.71 2.60
CA GLU A 148 14.20 15.89 2.01
C GLU A 148 15.17 15.42 3.10
N THR A 149 15.34 14.10 3.23
CA THR A 149 16.30 13.50 4.18
C THR A 149 17.52 12.91 3.51
N ARG A 150 17.57 12.92 2.17
CA ARG A 150 18.75 12.48 1.43
C ARG A 150 19.91 13.45 1.71
N PRO A 151 21.13 12.93 1.90
CA PRO A 151 22.30 13.79 2.05
C PRO A 151 22.39 14.74 0.85
N PRO A 152 22.75 16.02 1.06
CA PRO A 152 22.91 16.96 -0.04
C PRO A 152 23.89 16.37 -1.04
N LEU A 153 23.59 16.52 -2.34
CA LEU A 153 24.51 16.10 -3.39
C LEU A 153 25.88 16.72 -3.11
N PRO A 154 26.98 15.95 -3.21
CA PRO A 154 28.31 16.48 -2.98
C PRO A 154 28.50 17.68 -3.90
N SER A 155 28.76 18.84 -3.32
CA SER A 155 29.03 20.06 -4.09
C SER A 155 30.30 19.81 -4.91
N GLY A 156 30.14 19.47 -6.18
CA GLY A 156 31.25 19.37 -7.11
C GLY A 156 31.97 20.71 -7.17
N ARG A 157 33.18 20.74 -6.63
CA ARG A 157 34.18 21.79 -6.84
C ARG A 157 35.21 21.25 -7.81
#